data_AF-A0A2V5UST6-F1
#
_entry.id   AF-A0A2V5UST6-F1
#
_cell.length_a   1.000
_cell.length_b   1.000
_cell.length_c   1.000
_cell.angle_alpha   90.00
_cell.angle_beta   90.00
_cell.angle_gamma   90.00
#
_symmetry.space_group_name_H-M   'P 1'
#
loop_
_entity.id
_entity.type
_entity.pdbx_description
1 polymer ?
#
loop_
_entity_poly.entity_id
_entity_poly.type
_entity_poly.pdbx_seq_one_letter_code
_entity_poly.pdbx_strand_id
1 'polypeptide(L)'
;MSVSTLVFPVPGVKRSPHARVGAGGEVNLDPGFVSPAQFQWLKQELNANKARHTFIFMHHPIKPKKPDMGLNRENAESLMKLFGRYSNISYVLASHEHLYYNPQTGDTSPPPSRTDPSTQPPFYLVSGGAGGPLEGTPKNGGFHHYLVFQINGGHVQPRLVKLP
;
A
#
# COMPACT_ATOMS: atom_id res chain seq x y z
N MET A 1 29.12 -17.11 14.19
CA MET A 1 27.74 -16.62 13.99
C MET A 1 27.75 -15.81 12.71
N SER A 2 27.20 -16.35 11.62
CA SER A 2 27.24 -15.70 10.30
C SER A 2 25.95 -14.95 10.06
N VAL A 3 26.03 -13.64 9.89
CA VAL A 3 24.89 -12.81 9.48
C VAL A 3 24.67 -13.05 7.99
N SER A 4 23.57 -13.71 7.64
CA SER A 4 23.15 -13.88 6.25
C SER A 4 22.60 -12.54 5.75
N THR A 5 23.42 -11.77 5.04
CA THR A 5 22.95 -10.64 4.24
C THR A 5 22.02 -11.16 3.15
N LEU A 6 20.73 -10.85 3.27
CA LEU A 6 19.76 -10.97 2.17
C LEU A 6 20.21 -10.03 1.04
N VAL A 7 20.82 -10.60 0.00
CA VAL A 7 21.13 -9.87 -1.22
C VAL A 7 19.85 -9.76 -2.03
N PHE A 8 19.37 -8.53 -2.22
CA PHE A 8 18.30 -8.24 -3.15
C PHE A 8 18.88 -7.88 -4.53
N PRO A 9 18.30 -8.42 -5.63
CA PRO A 9 17.18 -9.34 -5.68
C PRO A 9 17.59 -10.82 -5.51
N VAL A 10 16.66 -11.63 -4.99
CA VAL A 10 16.82 -13.08 -4.83
C VAL A 10 17.12 -13.74 -6.20
N PRO A 11 18.18 -14.57 -6.31
CA PRO A 11 18.48 -15.29 -7.54
C PRO A 11 17.29 -16.14 -8.00
N GLY A 12 16.87 -16.00 -9.26
CA GLY A 12 15.77 -16.78 -9.85
C GLY A 12 14.40 -16.08 -9.90
N VAL A 13 14.27 -14.85 -9.44
CA VAL A 13 13.06 -14.04 -9.68
C VAL A 13 13.02 -13.62 -11.15
N LYS A 14 12.21 -14.31 -11.97
CA LYS A 14 11.85 -13.83 -13.31
C LYS A 14 11.12 -12.48 -13.15
N ARG A 15 11.67 -11.44 -13.78
CA ARG A 15 10.99 -10.13 -13.89
C ARG A 15 9.60 -10.33 -14.50
N SER A 16 8.65 -9.49 -14.11
CA SER A 16 7.35 -9.45 -14.77
C SER A 16 7.59 -9.31 -16.29
N PRO A 17 6.95 -10.13 -17.14
CA PRO A 17 7.10 -10.06 -18.60
C PRO A 17 6.63 -8.71 -19.18
N HIS A 18 6.04 -7.84 -18.35
CA HIS A 18 5.54 -6.52 -18.72
C HIS A 18 6.40 -5.35 -18.21
N ALA A 19 7.50 -5.60 -17.47
CA ALA A 19 8.43 -4.53 -17.13
C ALA A 19 9.12 -4.03 -18.41
N ARG A 20 8.58 -2.96 -19.01
CA ARG A 20 9.17 -2.37 -20.23
C ARG A 20 10.42 -1.59 -19.83
N VAL A 21 11.48 -1.68 -20.60
CA VAL A 21 12.57 -0.70 -20.46
C VAL A 21 12.13 0.54 -21.24
N GLY A 22 11.98 1.67 -20.57
CA GLY A 22 11.71 2.96 -21.20
C GLY A 22 12.83 3.34 -22.18
N ALA A 23 12.55 4.25 -23.11
CA ALA A 23 13.45 4.61 -24.20
C ALA A 23 14.84 5.14 -23.77
N GLY A 24 15.05 5.42 -22.47
CA GLY A 24 16.33 5.82 -21.87
C GLY A 24 17.03 4.74 -21.03
N GLY A 25 16.57 3.48 -21.03
CA GLY A 25 17.14 2.42 -20.18
C GLY A 25 16.51 2.31 -18.78
N GLU A 26 15.53 3.15 -18.46
CA GLU A 26 14.80 3.10 -17.19
C GLU A 26 13.84 1.92 -17.14
N VAL A 27 13.77 1.23 -16.00
CA VAL A 27 12.84 0.12 -15.82
C VAL A 27 11.45 0.70 -15.57
N ASN A 28 10.52 0.54 -16.52
CA ASN A 28 9.10 0.76 -16.32
C ASN A 28 8.58 -0.39 -15.45
N LEU A 29 8.24 -0.07 -14.21
CA LEU A 29 7.69 -1.00 -13.23
C LEU A 29 6.16 -1.01 -13.21
N ASP A 30 5.53 -0.33 -14.17
CA ASP A 30 4.08 -0.24 -14.30
C ASP A 30 3.49 -1.27 -15.28
N PRO A 31 2.30 -1.82 -14.96
CA PRO A 31 1.68 -1.73 -13.64
C PRO A 31 2.50 -2.49 -12.60
N GLY A 32 2.50 -2.03 -11.35
CA GLY A 32 3.16 -2.72 -10.25
C GLY A 32 2.75 -4.20 -10.17
N PHE A 33 3.67 -5.07 -9.77
CA PHE A 33 3.47 -6.53 -9.77
C PHE A 33 4.01 -7.20 -8.51
N VAL A 34 3.26 -8.19 -8.03
CA VAL A 34 3.62 -9.08 -6.93
C VAL A 34 3.77 -10.49 -7.51
N SER A 35 5.00 -10.97 -7.53
CA SER A 35 5.30 -12.32 -8.04
C SER A 35 4.63 -13.41 -7.20
N PRO A 36 4.40 -14.61 -7.77
CA PRO A 36 3.86 -15.75 -7.01
C PRO A 36 4.68 -16.08 -5.76
N ALA A 37 6.02 -15.95 -5.83
CA ALA A 37 6.91 -16.17 -4.69
C ALA A 37 6.68 -15.13 -3.58
N GLN A 38 6.60 -13.84 -3.92
CA GLN A 38 6.29 -12.78 -2.95
C GLN A 38 4.89 -12.96 -2.35
N PHE A 39 3.91 -13.34 -3.16
CA PHE A 39 2.55 -13.59 -2.70
C PHE A 39 2.47 -14.79 -1.75
N GLN A 40 3.22 -15.86 -2.03
CA GLN A 40 3.29 -17.03 -1.17
C GLN A 40 4.03 -16.73 0.15
N TRP A 41 5.13 -16.01 0.10
CA TRP A 41 5.84 -15.53 1.29
C TRP A 41 4.93 -14.66 2.16
N LEU A 42 4.21 -13.70 1.56
CA LEU A 42 3.27 -12.82 2.28
C LEU A 42 2.16 -13.61 2.99
N LYS A 43 1.62 -14.66 2.37
CA LYS A 43 0.65 -15.55 3.04
C LYS A 43 1.24 -16.21 4.28
N GLN A 44 2.48 -16.67 4.21
CA GLN A 44 3.16 -17.32 5.33
C GLN A 44 3.37 -16.33 6.48
N GLU A 45 3.85 -15.13 6.18
CA GLU A 45 4.01 -14.04 7.15
C GLU A 45 2.69 -13.68 7.83
N LEU A 46 1.61 -13.47 7.05
CA LEU A 46 0.30 -13.13 7.61
C LEU A 46 -0.30 -14.26 8.47
N ASN A 47 -0.07 -15.52 8.12
CA ASN A 47 -0.52 -16.66 8.93
C ASN A 47 0.24 -16.79 10.26
N ALA A 48 1.54 -16.51 10.23
CA ALA A 48 2.40 -16.56 11.42
C ALA A 48 2.19 -15.35 12.35
N ASN A 49 1.80 -14.21 11.78
CA ASN A 49 1.66 -12.95 12.50
C ASN A 49 0.56 -12.98 13.57
N LYS A 50 0.94 -12.68 14.81
CA LYS A 50 0.04 -12.57 15.99
C LYS A 50 -0.11 -11.14 16.51
N ALA A 51 0.39 -10.15 15.78
CA ALA A 51 0.24 -8.75 16.15
C ALA A 51 -1.24 -8.36 16.17
N ARG A 52 -1.61 -7.50 17.13
CA ARG A 52 -2.97 -6.97 17.26
C ARG A 52 -3.36 -6.06 16.09
N HIS A 53 -2.40 -5.30 15.59
CA HIS A 53 -2.58 -4.44 14.42
C HIS A 53 -1.45 -4.69 13.44
N THR A 54 -1.82 -4.92 12.19
CA THR A 54 -0.90 -5.11 11.06
C THR A 54 -1.10 -4.00 10.06
N PHE A 55 -0.03 -3.35 9.67
CA PHE A 55 -0.02 -2.32 8.63
C PHE A 55 0.76 -2.86 7.45
N ILE A 56 0.19 -2.75 6.26
CA ILE A 56 0.84 -3.17 5.01
C ILE A 56 1.24 -1.92 4.25
N PHE A 57 2.50 -1.86 3.83
CA PHE A 57 3.04 -0.76 3.03
C PHE A 57 3.41 -1.28 1.66
N MET A 58 2.99 -0.55 0.62
CA MET A 58 3.34 -0.84 -0.77
C MET A 58 3.49 0.46 -1.56
N HIS A 59 4.13 0.39 -2.73
CA HIS A 59 4.24 1.57 -3.58
C HIS A 59 2.96 1.77 -4.40
N HIS A 60 2.63 0.81 -5.27
CA HIS A 60 1.43 0.87 -6.10
C HIS A 60 0.14 0.58 -5.32
N PRO A 61 -0.89 1.42 -5.45
CA PRO A 61 -2.17 1.23 -4.76
C PRO A 61 -2.99 0.06 -5.32
N ILE A 62 -3.58 -0.72 -4.41
CA ILE A 62 -4.61 -1.73 -4.73
C ILE A 62 -5.92 -1.06 -5.12
N LYS A 63 -6.22 0.08 -4.50
CA LYS A 63 -7.39 0.92 -4.78
C LYS A 63 -6.91 2.32 -5.18
N PRO A 64 -6.43 2.50 -6.43
CA PRO A 64 -5.97 3.80 -6.89
C PRO A 64 -7.14 4.79 -7.03
N LYS A 65 -6.82 6.09 -7.09
CA LYS A 65 -7.73 7.11 -7.59
C LYS A 65 -7.78 7.10 -9.11
N LYS A 66 -6.63 6.95 -9.76
CA LYS A 66 -6.47 6.82 -11.22
C LYS A 66 -6.25 5.35 -11.60
N PRO A 67 -7.17 4.70 -12.34
CA PRO A 67 -7.11 3.25 -12.59
C PRO A 67 -5.80 2.73 -13.19
N ASP A 68 -5.10 3.54 -13.98
CA ASP A 68 -3.82 3.24 -14.64
C ASP A 68 -2.59 3.36 -13.74
N MET A 69 -2.73 4.00 -12.57
CA MET A 69 -1.68 4.16 -11.55
C MET A 69 -1.76 3.05 -10.49
N GLY A 70 -2.57 2.02 -10.71
CA GLY A 70 -2.78 0.92 -9.79
C GLY A 70 -1.74 -0.20 -9.89
N LEU A 71 -1.73 -1.05 -8.87
CA LEU A 71 -1.22 -2.41 -9.01
C LEU A 71 -2.02 -3.13 -10.11
N ASN A 72 -1.39 -4.06 -10.84
CA ASN A 72 -2.13 -4.85 -11.83
C ASN A 72 -3.37 -5.52 -11.22
N ARG A 73 -4.44 -5.61 -12.02
CA ARG A 73 -5.77 -6.03 -11.57
C ARG A 73 -5.77 -7.39 -10.85
N GLU A 74 -5.06 -8.37 -11.40
CA GLU A 74 -5.02 -9.73 -10.86
C GLU A 74 -4.38 -9.79 -9.47
N ASN A 75 -3.25 -9.08 -9.27
CA ASN A 75 -2.64 -8.98 -7.96
C ASN A 75 -3.49 -8.13 -7.00
N ALA A 76 -4.11 -7.03 -7.46
CA ALA A 76 -4.97 -6.20 -6.63
C ALA A 76 -6.16 -7.02 -6.07
N GLU A 77 -6.86 -7.76 -6.93
CA GLU A 77 -7.97 -8.64 -6.54
C GLU A 77 -7.52 -9.75 -5.59
N SER A 78 -6.39 -10.39 -5.92
CA SER A 78 -5.83 -11.47 -5.09
C SER A 78 -5.41 -10.99 -3.70
N LEU A 79 -4.80 -9.80 -3.61
CA LEU A 79 -4.41 -9.19 -2.34
C LEU A 79 -5.63 -8.73 -1.54
N MET A 80 -6.64 -8.11 -2.17
CA MET A 80 -7.90 -7.77 -1.47
C MET A 80 -8.56 -9.02 -0.87
N LYS A 81 -8.64 -10.11 -1.63
CA LYS A 81 -9.20 -11.38 -1.16
C LYS A 81 -8.36 -12.02 -0.05
N LEU A 82 -7.03 -11.88 -0.10
CA LEU A 82 -6.14 -12.38 0.93
C LEU A 82 -6.30 -11.55 2.22
N PHE A 83 -6.18 -10.23 2.13
CA PHE A 83 -6.21 -9.34 3.28
C PHE A 83 -7.57 -9.34 3.99
N GLY A 84 -8.67 -9.51 3.26
CA GLY A 84 -10.00 -9.65 3.84
C GLY A 84 -10.18 -10.86 4.77
N ARG A 85 -9.22 -11.79 4.84
CA ARG A 85 -9.25 -12.96 5.75
C ARG A 85 -8.69 -12.67 7.14
N TYR A 86 -8.00 -11.55 7.32
CA TYR A 86 -7.27 -11.23 8.55
C TYR A 86 -7.89 -10.02 9.22
N SER A 87 -8.53 -10.24 10.38
CA SER A 87 -9.22 -9.19 11.15
C SER A 87 -8.25 -8.15 11.73
N ASN A 88 -6.99 -8.54 11.94
CA ASN A 88 -5.94 -7.72 12.55
C ASN A 88 -5.19 -6.83 11.54
N ILE A 89 -5.47 -6.91 10.23
CA ILE A 89 -4.90 -5.94 9.27
C ILE A 89 -5.70 -4.65 9.39
N SER A 90 -5.00 -3.58 9.77
CA SER A 90 -5.61 -2.29 10.03
C SER A 90 -5.71 -1.43 8.79
N TYR A 91 -4.55 -1.19 8.14
CA TYR A 91 -4.45 -0.36 6.96
C TYR A 91 -3.50 -0.98 5.93
N VAL A 92 -3.83 -0.77 4.67
CA VAL A 92 -2.94 -0.95 3.52
C VAL A 92 -2.64 0.44 2.96
N LEU A 93 -1.37 0.83 3.05
CA LEU A 93 -0.88 2.15 2.71
C LEU A 93 -0.10 2.06 1.40
N ALA A 94 -0.51 2.87 0.45
CA ALA A 94 0.15 3.00 -0.84
C ALA A 94 0.55 4.44 -1.13
N SER A 95 1.41 4.60 -2.13
CA SER A 95 1.87 5.87 -2.65
C SER A 95 1.66 5.89 -4.17
N HIS A 96 2.70 6.19 -4.94
CA HIS A 96 2.73 6.22 -6.41
C HIS A 96 1.94 7.39 -7.01
N GLU A 97 0.67 7.57 -6.66
CA GLU A 97 -0.06 8.80 -7.00
C GLU A 97 0.37 9.91 -6.04
N HIS A 98 0.94 11.01 -6.56
CA HIS A 98 1.45 12.11 -5.74
C HIS A 98 0.34 13.00 -5.14
N LEU A 99 -0.56 12.39 -4.39
CA LEU A 99 -1.74 12.99 -3.75
C LEU A 99 -2.15 12.23 -2.49
N TYR A 100 -3.12 12.76 -1.75
CA TYR A 100 -3.89 12.02 -0.77
C TYR A 100 -5.21 11.53 -1.36
N TYR A 101 -5.55 10.26 -1.16
CA TYR A 101 -6.87 9.72 -1.53
C TYR A 101 -7.36 8.69 -0.52
N ASN A 102 -8.65 8.79 -0.18
CA ASN A 102 -9.38 7.85 0.64
C ASN A 102 -10.39 7.05 -0.22
N PRO A 103 -10.02 5.86 -0.70
CA PRO A 103 -10.91 4.97 -1.44
C PRO A 103 -12.17 4.52 -0.70
N GLN A 104 -12.24 4.65 0.63
CA GLN A 104 -13.45 4.25 1.36
C GLN A 104 -14.60 5.22 1.12
N THR A 105 -14.28 6.50 0.96
CA THR A 105 -15.25 7.59 0.74
C THR A 105 -15.23 8.11 -0.69
N GLY A 106 -14.19 7.78 -1.46
CA GLY A 106 -14.00 8.28 -2.81
C GLY A 106 -13.49 9.73 -2.88
N ASP A 107 -12.94 10.26 -1.80
CA ASP A 107 -12.54 11.66 -1.69
C ASP A 107 -11.24 11.88 -0.86
N THR A 108 -11.08 13.07 -0.30
CA THR A 108 -9.93 13.47 0.53
C THR A 108 -10.26 13.54 2.03
N SER A 109 -11.35 12.89 2.46
CA SER A 109 -11.71 12.82 3.86
C SER A 109 -10.65 12.09 4.69
N PRO A 110 -10.47 12.46 5.97
CA PRO A 110 -9.53 11.78 6.85
C PRO A 110 -9.78 10.28 6.93
N PRO A 111 -8.73 9.48 7.16
CA PRO A 111 -8.89 8.04 7.29
C PRO A 111 -9.77 7.70 8.51
N PRO A 112 -10.68 6.72 8.41
CA PRO A 112 -11.52 6.32 9.53
C PRO A 112 -10.67 5.67 10.62
N SER A 113 -11.06 5.79 11.89
CA SER A 113 -10.44 5.03 12.99
C SER A 113 -10.77 3.55 12.90
N ARG A 114 -9.97 2.70 13.54
CA ARG A 114 -10.17 1.25 13.54
C ARG A 114 -10.01 0.64 14.92
N THR A 115 -10.77 -0.42 15.18
CA THR A 115 -10.67 -1.26 16.38
C THR A 115 -10.32 -2.71 16.03
N ASP A 116 -9.57 -3.38 16.89
CA ASP A 116 -9.31 -4.83 16.83
C ASP A 116 -10.07 -5.56 17.97
N PRO A 117 -10.73 -6.71 17.69
CA PRO A 117 -10.92 -7.32 16.38
C PRO A 117 -11.85 -6.51 15.48
N SER A 118 -11.50 -6.36 14.21
CA SER A 118 -12.39 -5.77 13.21
C SER A 118 -13.11 -6.86 12.43
N THR A 119 -14.41 -6.70 12.23
CA THR A 119 -15.19 -7.52 11.28
C THR A 119 -15.13 -6.98 9.86
N GLN A 120 -14.52 -5.80 9.67
CA GLN A 120 -14.40 -5.15 8.37
C GLN A 120 -13.04 -5.46 7.73
N PRO A 121 -12.94 -5.49 6.38
CA PRO A 121 -11.64 -5.55 5.71
C PRO A 121 -10.76 -4.35 6.09
N PRO A 122 -9.44 -4.40 5.84
CA PRO A 122 -8.56 -3.27 6.12
C PRO A 122 -8.95 -2.04 5.30
N PHE A 123 -8.60 -0.86 5.83
CA PHE A 123 -8.72 0.39 5.09
C PHE A 123 -7.55 0.56 4.12
N TYR A 124 -7.84 1.06 2.93
CA TYR A 124 -6.83 1.29 1.89
C TYR A 124 -6.65 2.79 1.73
N LEU A 125 -5.43 3.30 1.74
CA LEU A 125 -5.15 4.72 1.59
C LEU A 125 -4.03 4.94 0.56
N VAL A 126 -4.14 6.04 -0.18
CA VAL A 126 -3.06 6.55 -1.04
C VAL A 126 -2.51 7.82 -0.41
N SER A 127 -1.20 7.85 -0.17
CA SER A 127 -0.49 8.94 0.49
C SER A 127 0.87 9.18 -0.19
N GLY A 128 0.85 9.83 -1.35
CA GLY A 128 2.05 10.17 -2.13
C GLY A 128 2.49 11.63 -2.06
N GLY A 129 1.95 12.41 -1.13
CA GLY A 129 2.20 13.85 -1.05
C GLY A 129 3.47 14.27 -0.28
N ALA A 130 4.43 13.38 -0.04
CA ALA A 130 5.53 13.65 0.90
C ALA A 130 6.65 14.58 0.39
N GLY A 131 6.61 15.05 -0.87
CA GLY A 131 7.60 15.99 -1.41
C GLY A 131 7.82 15.97 -2.93
N GLY A 132 7.25 15.00 -3.64
CA GLY A 132 7.26 15.00 -5.11
C GLY A 132 6.29 16.01 -5.73
N PRO A 133 6.36 16.27 -7.05
CA PRO A 133 5.41 17.12 -7.76
C PRO A 133 3.99 16.59 -7.57
N LEU A 134 3.11 17.42 -7.01
CA LEU A 134 1.75 17.01 -6.65
C LEU A 134 0.86 16.82 -7.86
N GLU A 135 -0.04 15.84 -7.76
CA GLU A 135 -1.07 15.56 -8.77
C GLU A 135 -2.43 16.13 -8.36
N GLY A 136 -3.04 16.87 -9.27
CA GLY A 136 -4.37 17.44 -9.09
C GLY A 136 -4.40 18.69 -8.20
N THR A 137 -5.60 19.20 -7.94
CA THR A 137 -5.81 20.37 -7.08
C THR A 137 -5.85 19.98 -5.60
N PRO A 138 -5.71 20.92 -4.66
CA PRO A 138 -5.86 20.64 -3.23
C PRO A 138 -7.20 19.99 -2.87
N LYS A 139 -8.30 20.38 -3.53
CA LYS A 139 -9.62 19.74 -3.38
C LYS A 139 -9.58 18.25 -3.76
N ASN A 140 -8.73 17.89 -4.72
CA ASN A 140 -8.55 16.56 -5.25
C ASN A 140 -7.36 15.81 -4.63
N GLY A 141 -6.79 16.28 -3.52
CA GLY A 141 -5.74 15.58 -2.79
C GLY A 141 -4.32 16.04 -3.11
N GLY A 142 -4.17 16.98 -4.04
CA GLY A 142 -2.88 17.57 -4.42
C GLY A 142 -2.40 18.58 -3.37
N PHE A 143 -1.97 18.07 -2.22
CA PHE A 143 -1.33 18.85 -1.16
C PHE A 143 -0.27 18.01 -0.46
N HIS A 144 0.75 18.67 0.06
CA HIS A 144 1.77 18.01 0.85
C HIS A 144 1.19 17.56 2.19
N HIS A 145 1.48 16.33 2.59
CA HIS A 145 0.93 15.76 3.82
C HIS A 145 1.74 14.58 4.34
N TYR A 146 1.43 14.19 5.57
CA TYR A 146 1.81 12.92 6.17
C TYR A 146 0.65 12.36 7.00
N LEU A 147 0.70 11.06 7.27
CA LEU A 147 -0.26 10.38 8.13
C LEU A 147 0.38 10.07 9.49
N VAL A 148 -0.35 10.36 10.57
CA VAL A 148 0.04 9.98 11.93
C VAL A 148 -0.92 8.93 12.44
N PHE A 149 -0.42 7.76 12.81
CA PHE A 149 -1.21 6.70 13.41
C PHE A 149 -0.90 6.63 14.92
N GLN A 150 -1.87 6.97 15.75
CA GLN A 150 -1.80 6.74 17.19
C GLN A 150 -2.45 5.41 17.53
N ILE A 151 -1.73 4.56 18.26
CA ILE A 151 -2.19 3.21 18.60
C ILE A 151 -2.31 3.14 20.13
N ASN A 152 -3.52 2.87 20.62
CA ASN A 152 -3.79 2.65 22.04
C ASN A 152 -4.55 1.33 22.21
N GLY A 153 -3.85 0.30 22.70
CA GLY A 153 -4.46 -1.01 22.91
C GLY A 153 -5.01 -1.58 21.59
N GLY A 154 -6.33 -1.75 21.52
CA GLY A 154 -7.03 -2.23 20.32
C GLY A 154 -7.53 -1.12 19.40
N HIS A 155 -7.17 0.14 19.64
CA HIS A 155 -7.65 1.28 18.86
C HIS A 155 -6.52 1.89 18.03
N VAL A 156 -6.78 2.10 16.75
CA VAL A 156 -5.93 2.87 15.84
C VAL A 156 -6.67 4.15 15.45
N GLN A 157 -6.07 5.29 15.79
CA GLN A 157 -6.56 6.63 15.46
C GLN A 157 -5.60 7.29 14.46
N PRO A 158 -5.95 7.30 13.17
CA PRO A 158 -5.15 7.96 12.16
C PRO A 158 -5.49 9.45 12.07
N ARG A 159 -4.51 10.26 11.67
CA ARG A 159 -4.69 11.68 11.35
C ARG A 159 -3.98 12.02 10.05
N LEU A 160 -4.69 12.72 9.17
CA LEU A 160 -4.10 13.39 8.02
C LEU A 160 -3.57 14.75 8.46
N VAL A 161 -2.27 14.97 8.32
CA VAL A 161 -1.64 16.27 8.61
C VAL A 161 -1.18 16.89 7.30
N LYS A 162 -1.77 18.03 6.95
CA LYS A 162 -1.40 18.81 5.76
C LYS A 162 -0.26 19.76 6.11
N LEU A 163 0.69 19.89 5.19
CA LEU A 163 1.77 20.87 5.29
C LEU A 163 1.34 22.20 4.65
N PRO A 164 1.92 23.33 5.09
CA PRO A 164 1.70 24.64 4.50
C PRO A 164 2.01 24.70 3.00
#